data_AF-A0A8J8CNX8-F1
#
_entry.id   AF-A0A8J8CNX8-F1
#
_cell.length_a   1.000
_cell.length_b   1.000
_cell.length_c   1.000
_cell.angle_alpha   90.00
_cell.angle_beta   90.00
_cell.angle_gamma   90.00
#
_symmetry.space_group_name_H-M   'P 1'
#
loop_
_entity.id
_entity.type
_entity.pdbx_description
1 polymer ?
#
loop_
_entity_poly.entity_id
_entity_poly.type
_entity_poly.pdbx_seq_one_letter_code
_entity_poly.pdbx_strand_id
1 'polypeptide(L)'
;MRNPPQPIPDALMGITSRFSEAARWRFASLPAGDLVDAFRDRPIPFFKLPDELQPFQFGLASTLPIPGVVIDGGRRSRQLAQWLQEVDPISLNYSAGAPDGLILEAGVRDRWIINTFDDPEVRRAAQQYEQRKHASQGLHFLLIQPDDSGMTYTGFWLLQRLDPANAVE
;
A
#
# COMPACT_ATOMS: atom_id res chain seq x y z
N MET A 1 6.45 3.94 -23.06
CA MET A 1 4.98 3.76 -22.99
C MET A 1 4.68 2.90 -21.76
N ARG A 2 3.99 3.44 -20.74
CA ARG A 2 3.54 2.65 -19.57
C ARG A 2 2.24 1.92 -19.95
N ASN A 3 2.07 0.65 -19.57
CA ASN A 3 0.83 -0.08 -19.89
C ASN A 3 -0.36 0.58 -19.18
N PRO A 4 -1.55 0.67 -19.80
CA PRO A 4 -2.73 1.18 -19.12
C PRO A 4 -3.01 0.37 -17.84
N PRO A 5 -3.51 1.01 -16.77
CA PRO A 5 -3.80 0.29 -15.54
C PRO A 5 -4.89 -0.76 -15.79
N GLN A 6 -4.60 -2.01 -15.42
CA GLN A 6 -5.49 -3.15 -15.59
C GLN A 6 -6.21 -3.43 -14.25
N PRO A 7 -7.45 -3.95 -14.27
CA PRO A 7 -8.07 -4.45 -13.04
C PRO A 7 -7.28 -5.65 -12.50
N ILE A 8 -7.22 -5.80 -11.17
CA ILE A 8 -6.67 -7.01 -10.57
C ILE A 8 -7.45 -8.26 -11.02
N PRO A 9 -6.84 -9.46 -10.99
CA PRO A 9 -7.52 -10.70 -11.36
C PRO A 9 -8.88 -10.86 -10.66
N ASP A 10 -9.90 -11.35 -11.37
CA ASP A 10 -11.27 -11.55 -10.84
C ASP A 10 -11.30 -12.33 -9.51
N ALA A 11 -10.39 -13.31 -9.36
CA ALA A 11 -10.21 -14.09 -8.13
C ALA A 11 -9.87 -13.22 -6.90
N LEU A 12 -9.24 -12.06 -7.13
CA LEU A 12 -8.81 -11.09 -6.13
C LEU A 12 -9.72 -9.84 -6.10
N MET A 13 -10.51 -9.58 -7.15
CA MET A 13 -11.43 -8.43 -7.17
C MET A 13 -12.38 -8.41 -5.97
N GLY A 14 -12.88 -9.56 -5.49
CA GLY A 14 -13.73 -9.61 -4.29
C GLY A 14 -13.04 -9.23 -2.97
N ILE A 15 -11.71 -9.05 -2.97
CA ILE A 15 -10.90 -8.70 -1.80
C ILE A 15 -10.65 -7.19 -1.72
N THR A 16 -10.70 -6.49 -2.84
CA THR A 16 -10.44 -5.05 -2.91
C THR A 16 -11.65 -4.25 -3.41
N SER A 17 -12.55 -4.86 -4.19
CA SER A 17 -13.72 -4.20 -4.74
C SER A 17 -14.80 -3.98 -3.68
N ARG A 18 -15.18 -2.72 -3.50
CA ARG A 18 -16.29 -2.29 -2.62
C ARG A 18 -17.65 -2.93 -2.94
N PHE A 19 -17.79 -3.56 -4.12
CA PHE A 19 -18.99 -4.31 -4.49
C PHE A 19 -19.06 -5.69 -3.80
N SER A 20 -18.02 -6.07 -3.04
CA SER A 20 -18.03 -7.21 -2.15
C SER A 20 -17.97 -6.74 -0.69
N GLU A 21 -18.91 -7.19 0.14
CA GLU A 21 -18.93 -6.93 1.60
C GLU A 21 -17.65 -7.40 2.33
N ALA A 22 -16.82 -8.21 1.66
CA ALA A 22 -15.58 -8.78 2.19
C ALA A 22 -14.34 -7.89 1.98
N ALA A 23 -14.39 -6.90 1.08
CA ALA A 23 -13.24 -6.09 0.73
C ALA A 23 -13.07 -4.90 1.68
N ARG A 24 -12.30 -5.09 2.75
CA ARG A 24 -11.96 -4.00 3.68
C ARG A 24 -10.52 -3.59 3.47
N TRP A 25 -10.31 -2.31 3.21
CA TRP A 25 -8.99 -1.72 3.15
C TRP A 25 -9.07 -0.33 3.78
N ARG A 26 -7.93 0.17 4.25
CA ARG A 26 -7.85 1.47 4.91
C ARG A 26 -6.46 2.07 4.77
N PHE A 27 -6.40 3.39 4.77
CA PHE A 27 -5.15 4.11 4.92
C PHE A 27 -4.74 4.08 6.40
N ALA A 28 -3.48 3.75 6.65
CA ALA A 28 -2.86 3.78 7.96
C ALA A 28 -1.62 4.67 7.93
N SER A 29 -1.11 4.99 9.11
CA SER A 29 0.18 5.65 9.23
C SER A 29 0.89 5.15 10.47
N LEU A 30 2.18 4.86 10.34
CA LEU A 30 3.02 4.40 11.43
C LEU A 30 4.25 5.30 11.54
N PRO A 31 4.70 5.63 12.75
CA PRO A 31 5.96 6.33 12.93
C PRO A 31 7.12 5.58 12.28
N ALA A 32 8.01 6.31 11.62
CA ALA A 32 9.21 5.77 10.98
C ALA A 32 10.05 4.90 11.91
N GLY A 33 10.17 5.28 13.19
CA GLY A 33 10.88 4.51 14.20
C GLY A 33 10.19 3.19 14.51
N ASP A 34 8.86 3.21 14.63
CA ASP A 34 8.08 2.03 15.00
C ASP A 34 7.88 1.07 13.81
N LEU A 35 8.00 1.55 12.57
CA LEU A 35 7.69 0.76 11.38
C LEU A 35 8.50 -0.53 11.30
N VAL A 36 9.81 -0.46 11.56
CA VAL A 36 10.68 -1.65 11.49
C VAL A 36 10.39 -2.58 12.66
N ASP A 37 10.35 -2.04 13.88
CA ASP A 37 10.17 -2.83 15.11
C ASP A 37 8.77 -3.45 15.22
N ALA A 38 7.74 -2.79 14.67
CA ALA A 38 6.36 -3.28 14.71
C ALA A 38 6.15 -4.57 13.93
N PHE A 39 6.96 -4.82 12.89
CA PHE A 39 6.79 -5.95 11.98
C PHE A 39 7.98 -6.91 11.94
N ARG A 40 9.20 -6.48 12.31
CA ARG A 40 10.41 -7.32 12.25
C ARG A 40 10.31 -8.61 13.07
N ASP A 41 9.74 -8.54 14.27
CA ASP A 41 9.61 -9.70 15.17
C ASP A 41 8.33 -10.51 14.96
N ARG A 42 7.49 -10.11 13.98
CA ARG A 42 6.22 -10.79 13.73
C ARG A 42 6.38 -11.90 12.70
N PRO A 43 5.70 -13.05 12.88
CA PRO A 43 5.70 -14.12 11.89
C PRO A 43 4.81 -13.73 10.70
N ILE A 44 5.36 -12.96 9.76
CA ILE A 44 4.68 -12.53 8.54
C ILE A 44 5.14 -13.42 7.37
N PRO A 45 4.26 -14.25 6.78
CA PRO A 45 4.62 -15.16 5.69
C PRO A 45 5.28 -14.46 4.50
N PHE A 46 4.78 -13.29 4.10
CA PHE A 46 5.30 -12.51 2.99
C PHE A 46 5.89 -11.20 3.52
N PHE A 47 7.17 -11.20 3.90
CA PHE A 47 7.83 -10.03 4.47
C PHE A 47 8.89 -9.47 3.52
N LYS A 48 8.69 -8.24 3.05
CA LYS A 48 9.68 -7.47 2.27
C LYS A 48 9.95 -6.13 2.96
N LEU A 49 11.10 -6.06 3.64
CA LEU A 49 11.63 -4.84 4.24
C LEU A 49 13.10 -4.72 3.83
N PRO A 50 13.39 -4.24 2.62
CA PRO A 50 14.76 -4.07 2.16
C PRO A 50 15.49 -3.04 3.03
N ASP A 51 16.74 -3.35 3.40
CA ASP A 51 17.57 -2.49 4.25
C ASP A 51 17.80 -1.10 3.66
N GLU A 52 17.82 -0.98 2.32
CA GLU A 52 18.00 0.30 1.63
C GLU A 52 16.78 1.22 1.75
N LEU A 53 15.59 0.66 1.99
CA LEU A 53 14.36 1.44 2.13
C LEU A 53 14.02 1.74 3.60
N GLN A 54 14.88 1.42 4.54
CA GLN A 54 14.58 1.68 5.95
C GLN A 54 14.53 3.19 6.24
N PRO A 55 13.59 3.66 7.08
CA PRO A 55 13.40 5.10 7.32
C PRO A 55 14.67 5.84 7.78
N PHE A 56 15.56 5.14 8.50
CA PHE A 56 16.83 5.70 8.95
C PHE A 56 17.80 6.00 7.80
N GLN A 57 17.74 5.26 6.69
CA GLN A 57 18.58 5.50 5.49
C GLN A 57 18.24 6.84 4.84
N PHE A 58 16.99 7.27 4.95
CA PHE A 58 16.50 8.53 4.42
C PHE A 58 16.69 9.70 5.39
N GLY A 59 17.20 9.47 6.60
CA GLY A 59 17.30 10.51 7.62
C GLY A 59 15.94 11.03 8.10
N LEU A 60 14.89 10.22 7.98
CA LEU A 60 13.55 10.59 8.44
C LEU A 60 13.52 10.59 9.97
N ALA A 61 12.83 11.57 10.56
CA ALA A 61 12.60 11.60 12.00
C ALA A 61 11.80 10.37 12.44
N SER A 62 12.17 9.73 13.55
CA SER A 62 11.49 8.52 14.05
C SER A 62 9.99 8.72 14.33
N THR A 63 9.56 9.95 14.60
CA THR A 63 8.16 10.33 14.82
C THR A 63 7.40 10.63 13.52
N LEU A 64 8.09 10.68 12.37
CA LEU A 64 7.48 10.99 11.09
C LEU A 64 6.49 9.89 10.70
N PRO A 65 5.22 10.22 10.42
CA PRO A 65 4.22 9.23 10.05
C PRO A 65 4.47 8.75 8.60
N ILE A 66 4.98 7.54 8.46
CA ILE A 66 5.05 6.83 7.19
C ILE A 66 3.64 6.38 6.84
N PRO A 67 3.08 6.81 5.71
CA PRO A 67 1.76 6.37 5.29
C PRO A 67 1.81 4.93 4.77
N GLY A 68 0.69 4.23 4.89
CA GLY A 68 0.57 2.89 4.32
C GLY A 68 -0.88 2.54 4.02
N VAL A 69 -1.03 1.44 3.30
CA VAL A 69 -2.33 0.87 2.97
C VAL A 69 -2.44 -0.49 3.62
N VAL A 70 -3.51 -0.70 4.38
CA VAL A 70 -3.83 -1.98 5.00
C VAL A 70 -5.00 -2.59 4.22
N ILE A 71 -4.85 -3.83 3.77
CA ILE A 71 -5.90 -4.59 3.10
C ILE A 71 -6.24 -5.81 3.96
N ASP A 72 -7.49 -5.90 4.38
CA ASP A 72 -8.07 -7.07 5.03
C ASP A 72 -8.47 -8.07 3.95
N GLY A 73 -7.60 -9.04 3.73
CA GLY A 73 -7.76 -10.07 2.74
C GLY A 73 -8.76 -11.18 3.12
N GLY A 74 -9.28 -11.19 4.34
CA GLY A 74 -10.17 -12.25 4.80
C GLY A 74 -9.51 -13.64 4.70
N ARG A 75 -10.32 -14.62 4.31
CA ARG A 75 -9.89 -15.98 3.96
C ARG A 75 -8.95 -16.03 2.75
N ARG A 76 -8.86 -14.97 1.95
CA ARG A 76 -8.03 -14.90 0.74
C ARG A 76 -6.77 -14.03 0.93
N SER A 77 -6.47 -13.59 2.15
CA SER A 77 -5.29 -12.76 2.43
C SER A 77 -4.00 -13.40 1.94
N ARG A 78 -3.85 -14.73 2.11
CA ARG A 78 -2.68 -15.47 1.60
C ARG A 78 -2.58 -15.44 0.09
N GLN A 79 -3.70 -15.63 -0.61
CA GLN A 79 -3.73 -15.62 -2.07
C GLN A 79 -3.39 -14.22 -2.60
N LEU A 80 -3.93 -13.17 -1.97
CA LEU A 80 -3.60 -11.79 -2.31
C LEU A 80 -2.12 -11.48 -2.06
N ALA A 81 -1.59 -11.88 -0.91
CA ALA A 81 -0.21 -11.68 -0.54
C ALA A 81 0.76 -12.43 -1.46
N GLN A 82 0.40 -13.66 -1.85
CA GLN A 82 1.15 -14.45 -2.82
C GLN A 82 1.16 -13.78 -4.19
N TRP A 83 0.00 -13.35 -4.69
CA TRP A 83 -0.09 -12.63 -5.96
C TRP A 83 0.71 -11.33 -5.95
N LEU A 84 0.64 -10.56 -4.85
CA LEU A 84 1.50 -9.38 -4.66
C LEU A 84 2.97 -9.76 -4.75
N GLN A 85 3.41 -10.81 -4.07
CA GLN A 85 4.80 -11.28 -4.19
C GLN A 85 5.19 -11.61 -5.64
N GLU A 86 4.28 -12.22 -6.42
CA GLU A 86 4.52 -12.58 -7.83
C GLU A 86 4.60 -11.37 -8.76
N VAL A 87 3.73 -10.36 -8.59
CA VAL A 87 3.76 -9.15 -9.43
C VAL A 87 4.86 -8.16 -9.02
N ASP A 88 5.44 -8.33 -7.84
CA ASP A 88 6.47 -7.49 -7.23
C ASP A 88 6.02 -6.02 -7.10
N PRO A 89 5.20 -5.67 -6.08
CA PRO A 89 4.70 -4.33 -5.88
C PRO A 89 5.87 -3.37 -5.68
N ILE A 90 5.84 -2.25 -6.40
CA ILE A 90 6.84 -1.20 -6.27
C ILE A 90 6.25 0.05 -5.61
N SER A 91 5.00 0.41 -5.91
CA SER A 91 4.35 1.51 -5.22
C SER A 91 2.84 1.49 -5.27
N LEU A 92 2.22 2.14 -4.29
CA LEU A 92 0.81 2.51 -4.32
C LEU A 92 0.68 4.02 -4.54
N ASN A 93 -0.01 4.39 -5.61
CA ASN A 93 -0.26 5.76 -5.98
C ASN A 93 -1.77 6.03 -5.99
N TYR A 94 -2.16 7.15 -5.40
CA TYR A 94 -3.48 7.69 -5.60
C TYR A 94 -3.58 8.32 -7.00
N SER A 95 -4.61 7.94 -7.76
CA SER A 95 -4.94 8.53 -9.03
C SER A 95 -6.26 9.27 -8.89
N ALA A 96 -6.20 10.60 -8.96
CA ALA A 96 -7.39 11.43 -9.05
C ALA A 96 -8.11 11.13 -10.37
N GLY A 97 -9.40 10.84 -10.30
CA GLY A 97 -10.22 10.43 -11.45
C GLY A 97 -11.70 10.58 -11.16
N ALA A 98 -12.54 10.22 -12.13
CA ALA A 98 -13.99 10.11 -11.95
C ALA A 98 -14.42 8.69 -12.34
N PRO A 99 -14.36 7.69 -11.43
CA PRO A 99 -14.04 7.78 -9.99
C PRO A 99 -12.53 7.84 -9.67
N ASP A 100 -12.18 8.27 -8.45
CA ASP A 100 -10.82 8.18 -7.94
C ASP A 100 -10.39 6.74 -7.76
N GLY A 101 -9.09 6.47 -7.78
CA GLY A 101 -8.60 5.11 -7.56
C GLY A 101 -7.22 5.01 -6.94
N LEU A 102 -6.97 3.85 -6.32
CA LEU A 102 -5.67 3.45 -5.83
C LEU A 102 -5.04 2.51 -6.86
N ILE A 103 -3.92 2.95 -7.44
CA ILE A 103 -3.17 2.21 -8.44
C ILE A 103 -1.94 1.61 -7.77
N LEU A 104 -1.84 0.28 -7.82
CA LEU A 104 -0.62 -0.44 -7.52
C LEU A 104 0.23 -0.52 -8.78
N GLU A 105 1.43 0.00 -8.71
CA GLU A 105 2.44 -0.20 -9.71
C GLU A 105 3.35 -1.35 -9.27
N ALA A 106 3.53 -2.32 -10.15
CA ALA A 106 4.28 -3.54 -9.89
C ALA A 106 5.21 -3.82 -11.09
N GLY A 107 6.41 -4.36 -10.84
CA GLY A 107 7.41 -4.54 -11.91
C GLY A 107 7.75 -3.27 -12.70
N VAL A 108 8.24 -3.41 -13.93
CA VAL A 108 8.78 -2.28 -14.71
C VAL A 108 7.69 -1.42 -15.36
N ARG A 109 6.53 -2.02 -15.71
CA ARG A 109 5.47 -1.34 -16.48
C ARG A 109 4.05 -1.72 -16.07
N ASP A 110 3.88 -2.63 -15.12
CA ASP A 110 2.57 -3.17 -14.78
C ASP A 110 1.88 -2.27 -13.76
N ARG A 111 0.60 -2.00 -14.02
CA ARG A 111 -0.22 -1.12 -13.21
C ARG A 111 -1.55 -1.80 -12.99
N TRP A 112 -1.95 -1.87 -11.74
CA TRP A 112 -3.12 -2.58 -11.28
C TRP A 112 -4.03 -1.64 -10.52
N ILE A 113 -5.31 -1.57 -10.90
CA ILE A 113 -6.31 -0.82 -10.16
C ILE A 113 -6.70 -1.66 -8.94
N ILE A 114 -6.21 -1.29 -7.77
CA ILE A 114 -6.52 -1.98 -6.52
C ILE A 114 -7.94 -1.64 -6.11
N ASN A 115 -8.29 -0.36 -6.14
CA ASN A 115 -9.66 0.06 -5.85
C ASN A 115 -10.02 1.35 -6.55
N THR A 116 -11.31 1.57 -6.74
CA THR A 116 -11.89 2.85 -7.14
C THR A 116 -12.93 3.29 -6.12
N PHE A 117 -12.84 4.54 -5.68
CA PHE A 117 -13.73 5.13 -4.70
C PHE A 117 -14.21 6.49 -5.20
N ASP A 118 -15.43 6.85 -4.83
CA ASP A 118 -15.98 8.19 -5.06
C ASP A 118 -16.34 8.87 -3.73
N ASP A 119 -16.08 8.18 -2.63
CA ASP A 119 -16.41 8.63 -1.28
C ASP A 119 -15.51 9.80 -0.89
N PRO A 120 -16.08 10.94 -0.47
CA PRO A 120 -15.30 12.12 -0.10
C PRO A 120 -14.39 11.88 1.11
N GLU A 121 -14.76 11.01 2.05
CA GLU A 121 -13.90 10.68 3.20
C GLU A 121 -12.66 9.91 2.74
N VAL A 122 -12.86 8.92 1.87
CA VAL A 122 -11.75 8.13 1.31
C VAL A 122 -10.85 9.00 0.44
N ARG A 123 -11.42 9.95 -0.33
CA ARG A 123 -10.66 10.95 -1.09
C ARG A 123 -9.78 11.80 -0.17
N ARG A 124 -10.31 12.29 0.96
CA ARG A 124 -9.51 13.07 1.93
C ARG A 124 -8.41 12.22 2.58
N ALA A 125 -8.67 10.95 2.85
CA ALA A 125 -7.66 10.04 3.37
C ALA A 125 -6.56 9.75 2.35
N ALA A 126 -6.91 9.58 1.06
CA ALA A 126 -5.97 9.39 -0.03
C ALA A 126 -5.09 10.63 -0.25
N GLN A 127 -5.66 11.84 -0.17
CA GLN A 127 -4.90 13.08 -0.22
C GLN A 127 -3.90 13.20 0.94
N GLN A 128 -4.32 12.85 2.16
CA GLN A 128 -3.41 12.81 3.32
C GLN A 128 -2.32 11.75 3.16
N TYR A 129 -2.64 10.59 2.57
CA TYR A 129 -1.68 9.56 2.25
C TYR A 129 -0.59 10.08 1.30
N GLU A 130 -0.96 10.76 0.20
CA GLU A 130 0.02 11.35 -0.73
C GLU A 130 0.86 12.46 -0.08
N GLN A 131 0.25 13.32 0.75
CA GLN A 131 1.00 14.36 1.47
C GLN A 131 2.05 13.77 2.42
N ARG A 132 1.68 12.73 3.19
CA ARG A 132 2.62 12.04 4.08
C ARG A 132 3.68 11.27 3.31
N LYS A 133 3.33 10.73 2.15
CA LYS A 133 4.25 10.00 1.27
C LYS A 133 5.31 10.95 0.74
N HIS A 134 4.92 12.17 0.39
CA HIS A 134 5.86 13.23 0.04
C HIS A 134 6.78 13.60 1.21
N ALA A 135 6.21 13.83 2.41
CA ALA A 135 6.99 14.16 3.60
C ALA A 135 7.99 13.05 4.01
N SER A 136 7.69 11.80 3.67
CA SER A 136 8.55 10.63 3.89
C SER A 136 9.36 10.23 2.66
N GLN A 137 9.58 11.16 1.72
CA GLN A 137 10.43 10.97 0.54
C GLN A 137 10.02 9.78 -0.35
N GLY A 138 8.71 9.60 -0.50
CA GLY A 138 8.09 8.54 -1.28
C GLY A 138 7.96 7.21 -0.54
N LEU A 139 8.41 7.13 0.72
CA LEU A 139 8.36 5.91 1.52
C LEU A 139 6.94 5.62 1.99
N HIS A 140 6.49 4.40 1.81
CA HIS A 140 5.17 3.95 2.23
C HIS A 140 5.15 2.44 2.41
N PHE A 141 4.16 1.91 3.12
CA PHE A 141 4.04 0.47 3.31
C PHE A 141 2.70 -0.09 2.82
N LEU A 142 2.70 -1.38 2.48
CA LEU A 142 1.53 -2.16 2.18
C LEU A 142 1.45 -3.32 3.17
N LEU A 143 0.35 -3.41 3.90
CA LEU A 143 0.08 -4.46 4.87
C LEU A 143 -1.14 -5.28 4.42
N ILE A 144 -1.01 -6.60 4.43
CA ILE A 144 -2.09 -7.53 4.14
C ILE A 144 -2.33 -8.36 5.39
N GLN A 145 -3.56 -8.35 5.89
CA GLN A 145 -3.96 -9.11 7.07
C GLN A 145 -5.23 -9.92 6.78
N PRO A 146 -5.47 -11.06 7.45
CA PRO A 146 -6.70 -11.82 7.23
C PRO A 146 -7.91 -11.09 7.83
N ASP A 147 -7.74 -10.33 8.90
CA ASP A 147 -8.80 -9.60 9.57
C ASP A 147 -8.21 -8.46 10.42
N ASP A 148 -9.08 -7.57 10.92
CA ASP A 148 -8.66 -6.40 11.68
C ASP A 148 -8.33 -6.67 13.17
N SER A 149 -8.12 -7.94 13.56
CA SER A 149 -7.73 -8.24 14.96
C SER A 149 -6.33 -7.76 15.30
N GLY A 150 -5.49 -7.40 14.31
CA GLY A 150 -4.11 -6.94 14.53
C GLY A 150 -3.15 -7.99 15.13
N MET A 151 -3.63 -9.23 15.25
CA MET A 151 -2.89 -10.36 15.82
C MET A 151 -2.10 -11.14 14.75
N THR A 152 -2.63 -11.19 13.53
CA THR A 152 -2.02 -11.95 12.44
C THR A 152 -1.85 -11.07 11.22
N TYR A 153 -0.65 -11.12 10.64
CA TYR A 153 -0.36 -10.44 9.39
C TYR A 153 0.01 -11.49 8.36
N THR A 154 -0.47 -11.29 7.13
CA THR A 154 -0.20 -12.20 6.03
C THR A 154 0.97 -11.73 5.20
N GLY A 155 1.05 -10.43 4.93
CA GLY A 155 2.16 -9.88 4.17
C GLY A 155 2.43 -8.42 4.49
N PHE A 156 3.68 -8.01 4.37
CA PHE A 156 4.14 -6.65 4.57
C PHE A 156 5.18 -6.31 3.51
N TRP A 157 5.02 -5.16 2.86
CA TRP A 157 5.96 -4.63 1.88
C TRP A 157 6.28 -3.18 2.22
N LEU A 158 7.57 -2.88 2.38
CA LEU A 158 8.07 -1.51 2.41
C LEU A 158 8.42 -1.09 0.98
N LEU A 159 7.79 0.00 0.54
CA LEU A 159 7.83 0.48 -0.83
C LEU A 159 8.31 1.91 -0.86
N GLN A 160 9.01 2.29 -1.93
CA GLN A 160 9.41 3.67 -2.15
C GLN A 160 9.19 4.05 -3.60
N ARG A 161 8.43 5.13 -3.80
CA ARG A 161 8.39 5.81 -5.09
C ARG A 161 8.21 7.30 -4.85
N LEU A 162 9.22 8.05 -5.26
CA LEU A 162 9.13 9.50 -5.37
C LEU A 162 8.31 9.80 -6.63
N ASP A 163 7.15 10.42 -6.46
CA ASP A 163 6.36 10.83 -7.62
C ASP A 163 7.05 12.04 -8.29
N PRO A 164 7.40 11.96 -9.58
CA PRO A 164 8.08 13.05 -10.27
C PRO A 164 7.19 14.28 -10.50
N ALA A 165 5.86 14.17 -10.36
CA ALA A 165 4.95 15.30 -10.56
C ALA A 165 4.93 16.28 -9.38
N ASN A 166 5.47 15.90 -8.22
CA ASN A 166 5.58 16.76 -7.03
C ASN A 166 7.01 17.28 -6.77
N ALA A 167 7.95 17.09 -7.71
CA ALA A 167 9.32 17.58 -7.59
C ALA A 167 9.49 19.07 -7.99
N VAL A 168 8.39 19.83 -8.03
CA VAL A 168 8.39 21.26 -8.34
C VAL A 168 7.60 22.04 -7.30
N GLU A 169 8.28 22.47 -6.24
CA GLU A 169 8.16 23.81 -5.67
C GLU A 169 9.44 24.19 -4.93
#